data_AF-A0A2M9JEU7-F1
#
_entry.id   AF-A0A2M9JEU7-F1
#
_cell.length_a   1.000
_cell.length_b   1.000
_cell.length_c   1.000
_cell.angle_alpha   90.00
_cell.angle_beta   90.00
_cell.angle_gamma   90.00
#
_symmetry.space_group_name_H-M   'P 1'
#
loop_
_entity.id
_entity.type
_entity.pdbx_description
1 polymer ?
#
loop_
_entity_poly.entity_id
_entity_poly.type
_entity_poly.pdbx_seq_one_letter_code
_entity_poly.pdbx_strand_id
1 'polypeptide(L)'
;MRSIGEMARDSGLSVSALRFYDGAGLLVPAWVDPVSGYRWYAPEQLEESRLLARLRRAGMPLADIRLVLAGWSSADTDLVRKLLQAHLRRLALGLSDARSEFSTLRALLECRENPMTMLRTAIVRLAVSAPELAAALDAVRFAASTDPELPMLGGVLFDIEGEALHVVATDRYRMAVAQAGTTGHGGPRVQVIVPSPLADAMRALLSDDASVQLTVDGDRVALEAGDRQAAGQCLDHDFPDYRRLVRLPAGHRAFIDVRAFREAVETGPVRASEVREQDGVSCDLSVLKVAADGVVTVCEDGDDDQDHVAVNREFLLHALAAAGARDQLILEFGTPTAPLAIRRTDTEDTFSMLMPVRLEN
;
A
#
# COMPACT_ATOMS: atom_id res chain seq x y z
N MET A 1 -34.10 38.78 8.80
CA MET A 1 -34.54 37.41 9.13
C MET A 1 -34.84 36.67 7.84
N ARG A 2 -34.56 35.36 7.78
CA ARG A 2 -34.87 34.48 6.65
C ARG A 2 -36.06 33.59 7.00
N SER A 3 -36.97 33.40 6.07
CA SER A 3 -38.03 32.39 6.20
C SER A 3 -37.44 30.98 6.21
N ILE A 4 -38.16 29.98 6.74
CA ILE A 4 -37.72 28.58 6.69
C ILE A 4 -37.42 28.08 5.27
N GLY A 5 -38.14 28.58 4.25
CA GLY A 5 -37.90 28.23 2.85
C GLY A 5 -36.61 28.83 2.28
N GLU A 6 -36.33 30.10 2.58
CA GLU A 6 -35.07 30.76 2.21
C GLU A 6 -33.89 30.13 2.95
N MET A 7 -34.06 29.86 4.24
CA MET A 7 -33.07 29.19 5.07
C MET A 7 -32.72 27.80 4.54
N ALA A 8 -33.73 27.02 4.13
CA ALA A 8 -33.52 25.71 3.52
C ALA A 8 -32.67 25.80 2.24
N ARG A 9 -33.00 26.76 1.37
CA ARG A 9 -32.27 26.99 0.12
C ARG A 9 -30.81 27.40 0.36
N ASP A 10 -30.58 28.32 1.29
CA ASP A 10 -29.25 28.93 1.51
C ASP A 10 -28.31 28.05 2.36
N SER A 11 -28.87 27.19 3.21
CA SER A 11 -28.12 26.27 4.08
C SER A 11 -27.85 24.90 3.43
N GLY A 12 -28.62 24.53 2.41
CA GLY A 12 -28.59 23.19 1.81
C GLY A 12 -29.31 22.12 2.65
N LEU A 13 -30.07 22.52 3.67
CA LEU A 13 -30.94 21.65 4.46
C LEU A 13 -32.37 21.68 3.89
N SER A 14 -33.09 20.56 3.95
CA SER A 14 -34.51 20.57 3.58
C SER A 14 -35.36 21.26 4.66
N VAL A 15 -36.53 21.79 4.29
CA VAL A 15 -37.50 22.37 5.24
C VAL A 15 -37.88 21.35 6.33
N SER A 16 -37.99 20.07 5.97
CA SER A 16 -38.25 19.00 6.94
C SER A 16 -37.07 18.79 7.89
N ALA A 17 -35.84 18.89 7.40
CA ALA A 17 -34.64 18.77 8.24
C ALA A 17 -34.55 19.95 9.23
N LEU A 18 -34.84 21.18 8.80
CA LEU A 18 -34.88 22.34 9.69
C LEU A 18 -35.91 22.19 10.83
N ARG A 19 -37.10 21.64 10.54
CA ARG A 19 -38.10 21.32 11.56
C ARG A 19 -37.64 20.21 12.51
N PHE A 20 -36.94 19.21 11.98
CA PHE A 20 -36.36 18.14 12.79
C PHE A 20 -35.29 18.67 13.74
N TYR A 21 -34.39 19.54 13.27
CA TYR A 21 -33.31 20.11 14.09
C TYR A 21 -33.81 21.12 15.12
N ASP A 22 -34.88 21.84 14.83
CA ASP A 22 -35.63 22.63 15.82
C ASP A 22 -36.15 21.72 16.95
N GLY A 23 -36.88 20.66 16.62
CA GLY A 23 -37.39 19.71 17.60
C GLY A 23 -36.31 18.96 18.38
N ALA A 24 -35.13 18.74 17.78
CA ALA A 24 -33.98 18.13 18.44
C ALA A 24 -33.11 19.14 19.22
N GLY A 25 -33.45 20.43 19.20
CA GLY A 25 -32.71 21.50 19.88
C GLY A 25 -31.33 21.79 19.30
N LEU A 26 -31.04 21.36 18.06
CA LEU A 26 -29.77 21.61 17.38
C LEU A 26 -29.75 22.94 16.62
N LEU A 27 -30.89 23.39 16.10
CA LEU A 27 -31.02 24.66 15.39
C LEU A 27 -32.40 25.26 15.65
N VAL A 28 -32.51 26.00 16.76
CA VAL A 28 -33.77 26.63 17.18
C VAL A 28 -34.00 27.91 16.37
N PRO A 29 -35.17 28.11 15.74
CA PRO A 29 -35.47 29.33 15.00
C PRO A 29 -35.44 30.55 15.92
N ALA A 30 -34.91 31.67 15.42
CA ALA A 30 -34.85 32.93 16.15
C ALA A 30 -36.25 33.46 16.51
N TRP A 31 -37.26 33.20 15.68
CA TRP A 31 -38.64 33.53 15.98
C TRP A 31 -39.60 32.54 15.33
N VAL A 32 -40.66 32.20 16.06
CA VAL A 32 -41.77 31.39 15.57
C VAL A 32 -43.04 32.21 15.69
N ASP A 33 -43.76 32.36 14.59
CA ASP A 33 -45.05 33.05 14.58
C ASP A 33 -46.04 32.32 15.50
N PRO A 34 -46.60 32.99 16.53
CA PRO A 34 -47.49 32.36 17.50
C PRO A 34 -48.85 31.96 16.93
N VAL A 35 -49.25 32.48 15.77
CA VAL A 35 -50.53 32.18 15.12
C VAL A 35 -50.36 31.17 14.00
N SER A 36 -49.37 31.38 13.11
CA SER A 36 -49.17 30.51 11.94
C SER A 36 -48.17 29.36 12.17
N GLY A 37 -47.40 29.40 13.27
CA GLY A 37 -46.32 28.44 13.53
C GLY A 37 -45.13 28.56 12.56
N TYR A 38 -45.09 29.65 11.78
CA TYR A 38 -44.07 29.87 10.75
C TYR A 38 -42.74 30.26 11.37
N ARG A 39 -41.65 29.66 10.90
CA ARG A 39 -40.31 29.77 11.50
C ARG A 39 -39.45 30.76 10.72
N TRP A 40 -38.78 31.61 11.48
CA TRP A 40 -37.87 32.63 11.00
C TRP A 40 -36.50 32.47 11.67
N TYR A 41 -35.46 32.56 10.85
CA TYR A 41 -34.07 32.39 11.26
C TYR A 41 -33.32 33.72 11.15
N ALA A 42 -32.41 33.97 12.09
CA ALA A 42 -31.56 35.15 12.06
C ALA A 42 -30.44 34.97 11.01
N PRO A 43 -29.89 36.07 10.45
CA PRO A 43 -28.84 35.97 9.45
C PRO A 43 -27.60 35.18 9.88
N GLU A 44 -27.28 35.22 11.16
CA GLU A 44 -26.12 34.62 11.82
C GLU A 44 -26.25 33.09 11.90
N GLN A 45 -27.47 32.57 11.98
CA GLN A 45 -27.76 31.14 12.04
C GLN A 45 -27.47 30.41 10.71
N LEU A 46 -27.23 31.17 9.64
CA LEU A 46 -26.91 30.60 8.34
C LEU A 46 -25.60 29.82 8.37
N GLU A 47 -24.56 30.34 9.00
CA GLU A 47 -23.26 29.65 9.05
C GLU A 47 -23.33 28.38 9.91
N GLU A 48 -24.03 28.41 11.04
CA GLU A 48 -24.29 27.23 11.87
C GLU A 48 -25.06 26.15 11.10
N SER A 49 -26.08 26.55 10.33
CA SER A 49 -26.87 25.62 9.53
C SER A 49 -26.08 25.00 8.37
N ARG A 50 -25.16 25.75 7.75
CA ARG A 50 -24.25 25.25 6.72
C ARG A 50 -23.24 24.27 7.30
N LEU A 51 -22.71 24.58 8.48
CA LEU A 51 -21.83 23.67 9.21
C LEU A 51 -22.55 22.37 9.57
N LEU A 52 -23.76 22.47 10.12
CA LEU A 52 -24.62 21.31 10.41
C LEU A 52 -24.82 20.44 9.16
N ALA A 53 -25.15 21.06 8.02
CA ALA A 53 -25.34 20.34 6.76
C ALA A 53 -24.08 19.57 6.31
N ARG A 54 -22.89 20.18 6.46
CA ARG A 54 -21.60 19.55 6.13
C ARG A 54 -21.31 18.36 7.05
N LEU A 55 -21.47 18.53 8.36
CA LEU A 55 -21.23 17.45 9.33
C LEU A 55 -22.19 16.29 9.13
N ARG A 56 -23.46 16.57 8.82
CA ARG A 56 -24.45 15.53 8.53
C ARG A 56 -24.12 14.76 7.25
N ARG A 57 -23.66 15.46 6.20
CA ARG A 57 -23.20 14.82 4.95
C ARG A 57 -21.97 13.95 5.17
N ALA A 58 -21.09 14.34 6.08
CA ALA A 58 -19.94 13.55 6.51
C ALA A 58 -20.31 12.36 7.44
N GLY A 59 -21.61 12.10 7.66
CA GLY A 59 -22.08 10.97 8.46
C GLY A 59 -21.86 11.12 9.97
N MET A 60 -21.61 12.34 10.47
CA MET A 60 -21.40 12.55 11.90
C MET A 60 -22.68 12.27 12.72
N PRO A 61 -22.58 11.57 13.87
CA PRO A 61 -23.71 11.36 14.77
C PRO A 61 -24.27 12.68 15.32
N LEU A 62 -25.59 12.75 15.54
CA LEU A 62 -26.25 13.98 16.05
C LEU A 62 -25.69 14.44 17.40
N ALA A 63 -25.29 13.50 18.27
CA ALA A 63 -24.68 13.82 19.55
C ALA A 63 -23.36 14.59 19.39
N ASP A 64 -22.52 14.17 18.43
CA ASP A 64 -21.22 14.79 18.15
C ASP A 64 -21.40 16.13 17.42
N ILE A 65 -22.37 16.21 16.49
CA ILE A 65 -22.74 17.47 15.82
C ILE A 65 -23.10 18.54 16.85
N ARG A 66 -23.88 18.18 17.88
CA ARG A 66 -24.27 19.12 18.93
C ARG A 66 -23.06 19.66 19.70
N LEU A 67 -22.08 18.80 20.01
CA LEU A 67 -20.85 19.22 20.67
C LEU A 67 -19.99 20.10 19.77
N VAL A 68 -19.90 19.79 18.48
CA VAL A 68 -19.19 20.61 17.50
C VAL A 68 -19.83 21.99 17.36
N LEU A 69 -21.16 22.07 17.26
CA LEU A 69 -21.87 23.35 17.17
C LEU A 69 -21.68 24.18 18.45
N ALA A 70 -21.78 23.55 19.63
CA ALA A 70 -21.54 24.25 20.91
C ALA A 70 -20.11 24.79 21.00
N GLY A 71 -19.11 23.99 20.64
CA GLY A 71 -17.70 24.41 20.61
C GLY A 71 -17.42 25.49 19.55
N TRP A 72 -18.14 25.47 18.43
CA TRP A 72 -18.05 26.47 17.38
C TRP A 72 -18.57 27.83 17.85
N SER A 73 -19.71 27.86 18.54
CA SER A 73 -20.28 29.11 19.10
C SER A 73 -19.48 29.62 20.30
N SER A 74 -18.80 28.75 21.06
CA SER A 74 -17.96 29.13 22.21
C SER A 74 -16.48 29.38 21.87
N ALA A 75 -16.10 29.33 20.59
CA ALA A 75 -14.73 29.47 20.08
C ALA A 75 -13.69 28.46 20.64
N ASP A 76 -14.14 27.29 21.12
CA ASP A 76 -13.25 26.21 21.55
C ASP A 76 -12.84 25.36 20.34
N THR A 77 -11.83 25.87 19.62
CA THR A 77 -11.33 25.22 18.41
C THR A 77 -10.66 23.88 18.67
N ASP A 78 -10.13 23.66 19.87
CA ASP A 78 -9.41 22.43 20.21
C ASP A 78 -10.37 21.27 20.45
N LEU A 79 -11.49 21.52 21.12
CA LEU A 79 -12.55 20.53 21.27
C LEU A 79 -13.12 20.13 19.90
N VAL A 80 -13.43 21.11 19.04
CA VAL A 80 -13.94 20.85 17.68
C VAL A 80 -12.94 20.03 16.86
N ARG A 81 -11.65 20.37 16.90
CA ARG A 81 -10.59 19.64 16.19
C ARG A 81 -10.51 18.18 16.67
N LYS A 82 -10.55 17.95 18.00
CA LYS A 82 -10.52 16.60 18.59
C LYS A 82 -11.71 15.76 18.15
N LEU A 83 -12.92 16.34 18.15
CA LEU A 83 -14.14 15.64 17.71
C LEU A 83 -14.10 15.27 16.23
N LEU A 84 -13.65 16.19 15.36
CA LEU A 84 -13.49 15.93 13.93
C LEU A 84 -12.46 14.82 13.68
N GLN A 85 -11.31 14.86 14.35
CA GLN A 85 -10.30 13.80 14.25
C GLN A 85 -10.80 12.45 14.75
N ALA A 86 -11.55 12.42 15.85
CA ALA A 86 -12.16 11.19 16.36
C ALA A 86 -13.16 10.58 15.37
N HIS A 87 -13.98 11.41 14.72
CA HIS A 87 -14.90 10.96 13.68
C HIS A 87 -14.18 10.46 12.43
N LEU A 88 -13.13 11.15 11.97
CA LEU A 88 -12.28 10.67 10.86
C LEU A 88 -11.66 9.31 11.15
N ARG A 89 -11.14 9.09 12.36
CA ARG A 89 -10.62 7.78 12.78
C ARG A 89 -11.70 6.70 12.76
N ARG A 90 -12.90 7.01 13.25
CA ARG A 90 -14.04 6.07 13.24
C ARG A 90 -14.46 5.70 11.81
N LEU A 91 -14.52 6.67 10.91
CA LEU A 91 -14.82 6.43 9.49
C LEU A 91 -13.74 5.59 8.81
N ALA A 92 -12.46 5.87 9.08
CA ALA A 92 -11.35 5.10 8.53
C ALA A 92 -11.38 3.64 9.00
N LEU A 93 -11.61 3.41 10.30
CA LEU A 93 -11.75 2.07 10.86
C LEU A 93 -12.95 1.34 10.24
N GLY A 94 -14.13 1.97 10.21
CA GLY A 94 -15.32 1.37 9.60
C GLY A 94 -15.17 1.08 8.11
N LEU A 95 -14.42 1.90 7.36
CA LEU A 95 -14.09 1.61 5.96
C LEU A 95 -13.16 0.41 5.83
N SER A 96 -12.19 0.27 6.73
CA SER A 96 -11.30 -0.89 6.77
C SER A 96 -12.09 -2.18 7.05
N ASP A 97 -12.96 -2.14 8.06
CA ASP A 97 -13.81 -3.28 8.45
C ASP A 97 -14.75 -3.67 7.30
N ALA A 98 -15.44 -2.69 6.71
CA ALA A 98 -16.31 -2.93 5.56
C ALA A 98 -15.53 -3.51 4.38
N ARG A 99 -14.34 -2.99 4.08
CA ARG A 99 -13.48 -3.56 3.02
C ARG A 99 -13.10 -5.02 3.32
N SER A 100 -12.75 -5.34 4.56
CA SER A 100 -12.43 -6.71 4.99
C SER A 100 -13.64 -7.65 4.81
N GLU A 101 -14.83 -7.20 5.21
CA GLU A 101 -16.06 -7.96 5.05
C GLU A 101 -16.43 -8.17 3.58
N PHE A 102 -16.30 -7.13 2.75
CA PHE A 102 -16.51 -7.25 1.30
C PHE A 102 -15.50 -8.18 0.64
N SER A 103 -14.24 -8.18 1.07
CA SER A 103 -13.23 -9.15 0.59
C SER A 103 -13.63 -10.58 0.95
N THR A 104 -14.13 -10.80 2.17
CA THR A 104 -14.63 -12.11 2.61
C THR A 104 -15.82 -12.56 1.77
N LEU A 105 -16.79 -11.67 1.52
CA LEU A 105 -17.95 -11.96 0.67
C LEU A 105 -17.54 -12.24 -0.78
N ARG A 106 -16.54 -11.52 -1.30
CA ARG A 106 -15.99 -11.79 -2.64
C ARG A 106 -15.30 -13.15 -2.69
N ALA A 107 -14.51 -13.52 -1.70
CA ALA A 107 -13.90 -14.85 -1.63
C ALA A 107 -14.96 -15.96 -1.57
N LEU A 108 -16.03 -15.77 -0.78
CA LEU A 108 -17.15 -16.71 -0.72
C LEU A 108 -17.92 -16.81 -2.04
N LEU A 109 -18.10 -15.68 -2.75
CA LEU A 109 -18.71 -15.65 -4.07
C LEU A 109 -17.81 -16.30 -5.12
N GLU A 110 -16.50 -16.08 -5.10
CA GLU A 110 -15.53 -16.74 -5.98
C GLU A 110 -15.54 -18.25 -5.77
N CYS A 111 -15.61 -18.73 -4.52
CA CYS A 111 -15.82 -20.15 -4.21
C CYS A 111 -17.14 -20.72 -4.76
N ARG A 112 -18.17 -19.89 -4.90
CA ARG A 112 -19.51 -20.31 -5.36
C ARG A 112 -19.67 -20.22 -6.87
N GLU A 113 -19.12 -19.19 -7.49
CA GLU A 113 -19.12 -18.95 -8.95
C GLU A 113 -18.10 -19.84 -9.65
N ASN A 114 -17.01 -20.21 -8.96
CA ASN A 114 -16.08 -21.26 -9.34
C ASN A 114 -16.17 -22.44 -8.36
N PRO A 115 -17.25 -23.25 -8.39
CA PRO A 115 -17.42 -24.40 -7.50
C PRO A 115 -16.41 -25.55 -7.79
N MET A 116 -15.37 -25.31 -8.61
CA MET A 116 -14.54 -26.32 -9.25
C MET A 116 -13.04 -25.96 -9.31
N THR A 117 -12.51 -25.13 -8.41
CA THR A 117 -11.05 -25.03 -8.13
C THR A 117 -10.55 -26.19 -7.25
N MET A 118 -11.31 -27.29 -7.19
CA MET A 118 -10.83 -28.63 -6.82
C MET A 118 -10.51 -29.47 -8.07
N LEU A 119 -9.87 -28.89 -9.08
CA LEU A 119 -9.05 -29.67 -10.02
C LEU A 119 -7.61 -29.67 -9.49
N ARG A 120 -7.39 -30.55 -8.50
CA ARG A 120 -6.19 -31.40 -8.51
C ARG A 120 -6.01 -31.93 -9.94
N THR A 121 -4.76 -32.06 -10.38
CA THR A 121 -4.29 -32.57 -11.69
C THR A 121 -4.35 -31.63 -12.90
N ALA A 122 -3.68 -30.48 -12.80
CA ALA A 122 -2.81 -30.08 -13.91
C ALA A 122 -1.40 -29.94 -13.33
N ILE A 123 -0.59 -30.99 -13.48
CA ILE A 123 0.85 -30.88 -13.24
C ILE A 123 1.35 -29.91 -14.29
N VAL A 124 1.75 -28.71 -13.87
CA VAL A 124 2.39 -27.76 -14.76
C VAL A 124 3.87 -28.10 -14.78
N ARG A 125 4.39 -28.40 -15.97
CA ARG A 125 5.83 -28.57 -16.20
C ARG A 125 6.26 -27.55 -17.22
N LEU A 126 7.26 -26.75 -16.86
CA LEU A 126 7.76 -25.69 -17.69
C LEU A 126 9.28 -25.63 -17.61
N ALA A 127 9.90 -25.36 -18.75
CA ALA A 127 11.34 -25.15 -18.82
C ALA A 127 11.63 -23.66 -18.61
N VAL A 128 12.52 -23.36 -17.67
CA VAL A 128 12.99 -22.00 -17.37
C VAL A 128 14.46 -21.90 -17.74
N SER A 129 14.88 -20.72 -18.19
CA SER A 129 16.30 -20.37 -18.29
C SER A 129 16.90 -20.32 -16.90
N ALA A 130 17.90 -21.17 -16.63
CA ALA A 130 18.53 -21.21 -15.31
C ALA A 130 19.18 -19.87 -14.91
N PRO A 131 19.94 -19.16 -15.77
CA PRO A 131 20.52 -17.88 -15.41
C PRO A 131 19.48 -16.78 -15.19
N GLU A 132 18.35 -16.81 -15.91
CA GLU A 132 17.26 -15.85 -15.70
C GLU A 132 16.52 -16.12 -14.39
N LEU A 133 16.20 -17.39 -14.08
CA LEU A 133 15.58 -17.75 -12.81
C LEU A 133 16.51 -17.45 -11.63
N ALA A 134 17.82 -17.68 -11.79
CA ALA A 134 18.82 -17.34 -10.79
C ALA A 134 18.83 -15.83 -10.51
N ALA A 135 18.89 -15.02 -11.56
CA ALA A 135 18.84 -13.57 -11.44
C ALA A 135 17.50 -13.07 -10.87
N ALA A 136 16.38 -13.70 -11.24
CA ALA A 136 15.06 -13.35 -10.72
C ALA A 136 14.94 -13.66 -9.22
N LEU A 137 15.38 -14.84 -8.78
CA LEU A 137 15.39 -15.20 -7.36
C LEU A 137 16.33 -14.27 -6.60
N ASP A 138 17.54 -14.01 -7.09
CA ASP A 138 18.51 -13.08 -6.51
C ASP A 138 17.93 -11.68 -6.31
N ALA A 139 17.12 -11.23 -7.26
CA ALA A 139 16.48 -9.94 -7.23
C ALA A 139 15.32 -9.82 -6.24
N VAL A 140 14.78 -10.93 -5.71
CA VAL A 140 13.56 -10.87 -4.89
C VAL A 140 13.63 -11.53 -3.53
N ARG A 141 14.42 -12.61 -3.31
CA ARG A 141 14.34 -13.37 -2.04
C ARG A 141 14.62 -12.53 -0.80
N PHE A 142 15.43 -11.48 -0.93
CA PHE A 142 15.76 -10.59 0.20
C PHE A 142 14.54 -9.86 0.75
N ALA A 143 13.45 -9.73 -0.03
CA ALA A 143 12.24 -9.01 0.35
C ALA A 143 11.19 -9.90 1.04
N ALA A 144 11.43 -11.20 1.20
CA ALA A 144 10.52 -12.10 1.93
C ALA A 144 10.55 -11.80 3.44
N SER A 145 9.39 -11.94 4.08
CA SER A 145 9.27 -11.73 5.53
C SER A 145 9.93 -12.87 6.31
N THR A 146 10.52 -12.54 7.46
CA THR A 146 10.93 -13.52 8.48
C THR A 146 10.00 -13.52 9.70
N ASP A 147 8.93 -12.72 9.66
CA ASP A 147 7.97 -12.57 10.75
C ASP A 147 7.06 -13.80 10.86
N PRO A 148 7.10 -14.55 11.98
CA PRO A 148 6.24 -15.71 12.18
C PRO A 148 4.74 -15.37 12.24
N GLU A 149 4.36 -14.12 12.50
CA GLU A 149 2.96 -13.67 12.48
C GLU A 149 2.41 -13.51 11.05
N LEU A 150 3.28 -13.48 10.04
CA LEU A 150 2.94 -13.28 8.64
C LEU A 150 3.42 -14.44 7.77
N PRO A 151 2.97 -15.69 8.03
CA PRO A 151 3.45 -16.86 7.33
C PRO A 151 3.22 -16.78 5.81
N MET A 152 2.16 -16.11 5.34
CA MET A 152 1.89 -15.89 3.92
C MET A 152 2.97 -15.07 3.19
N LEU A 153 3.78 -14.31 3.93
CA LEU A 153 4.89 -13.50 3.41
C LEU A 153 6.24 -14.17 3.64
N GLY A 154 6.27 -15.34 4.29
CA GLY A 154 7.48 -16.12 4.57
C GLY A 154 8.04 -16.88 3.37
N GLY A 155 7.76 -16.40 2.16
CA GLY A 155 8.11 -17.07 0.91
C GLY A 155 8.04 -16.14 -0.29
N VAL A 156 8.24 -16.75 -1.45
CA VAL A 156 8.31 -16.11 -2.75
C VAL A 156 7.15 -16.61 -3.60
N LEU A 157 6.30 -15.69 -4.05
CA LEU A 157 5.23 -16.00 -4.99
C LEU A 157 5.82 -16.31 -6.37
N PHE A 158 5.45 -17.45 -6.92
CA PHE A 158 5.68 -17.83 -8.30
C PHE A 158 4.34 -17.70 -9.03
N ASP A 159 4.26 -16.72 -9.93
CA ASP A 159 3.09 -16.41 -10.73
C ASP A 159 3.38 -16.70 -12.21
N ILE A 160 2.88 -17.85 -12.66
CA ILE A 160 3.11 -18.40 -13.99
C ILE A 160 1.94 -18.00 -14.90
N GLU A 161 2.22 -17.20 -15.92
CA GLU A 161 1.24 -16.77 -16.92
C GLU A 161 1.86 -16.77 -18.32
N GLY A 162 1.33 -17.61 -19.22
CA GLY A 162 1.87 -17.77 -20.57
C GLY A 162 3.34 -18.18 -20.54
N GLU A 163 4.21 -17.42 -21.22
CA GLU A 163 5.65 -17.63 -21.32
C GLU A 163 6.46 -16.86 -20.26
N ALA A 164 5.80 -16.35 -19.22
CA ALA A 164 6.43 -15.56 -18.17
C ALA A 164 6.22 -16.20 -16.79
N LEU A 165 7.32 -16.36 -16.04
CA LEU A 165 7.29 -16.62 -14.61
C LEU A 165 7.64 -15.32 -13.88
N HIS A 166 6.66 -14.75 -13.20
CA HIS A 166 6.89 -13.65 -12.28
C HIS A 166 7.22 -14.22 -10.91
N VAL A 167 8.27 -13.67 -10.31
CA VAL A 167 8.74 -14.05 -8.99
C VAL A 167 8.63 -12.82 -8.10
N VAL A 168 7.90 -12.92 -6.98
CA VAL A 168 7.55 -11.78 -6.14
C VAL A 168 7.76 -12.09 -4.67
N ALA A 169 8.36 -11.17 -3.91
CA ALA A 169 8.48 -11.27 -2.46
C ALA A 169 8.19 -9.92 -1.79
N THR A 170 7.63 -9.94 -0.58
CA THR A 170 7.30 -8.74 0.19
C THR A 170 7.24 -9.04 1.69
N ASP A 171 7.49 -8.02 2.52
CA ASP A 171 7.48 -8.08 3.99
C ASP A 171 6.61 -6.97 4.62
N ARG A 172 5.62 -6.45 3.86
CA ARG A 172 4.78 -5.26 4.15
C ARG A 172 5.48 -3.91 3.96
N TYR A 173 6.80 -3.85 4.09
CA TYR A 173 7.57 -2.60 4.03
C TYR A 173 8.32 -2.43 2.72
N ARG A 174 8.60 -3.52 2.03
CA ARG A 174 9.19 -3.54 0.68
C ARG A 174 8.57 -4.64 -0.16
N MET A 175 8.75 -4.51 -1.46
CA MET A 175 8.33 -5.52 -2.44
C MET A 175 9.37 -5.59 -3.55
N ALA A 176 9.71 -6.79 -3.98
CA ALA A 176 10.58 -7.01 -5.12
C ALA A 176 9.88 -7.92 -6.14
N VAL A 177 9.93 -7.53 -7.40
CA VAL A 177 9.35 -8.25 -8.53
C VAL A 177 10.43 -8.46 -9.57
N ALA A 178 10.56 -9.69 -10.05
CA ALA A 178 11.39 -10.04 -11.19
C ALA A 178 10.67 -11.04 -12.09
N GLN A 179 11.18 -11.20 -13.30
CA GLN A 179 10.62 -12.10 -14.29
C GLN A 179 11.71 -13.00 -14.88
N ALA A 180 11.34 -14.24 -15.18
CA ALA A 180 12.12 -15.16 -16.00
C ALA A 180 11.27 -15.65 -17.18
N GLY A 181 11.91 -15.82 -18.34
CA GLY A 181 11.28 -16.43 -19.51
C GLY A 181 11.05 -17.91 -19.30
N THR A 182 9.89 -18.41 -19.73
CA THR A 182 9.52 -19.81 -19.63
C THR A 182 9.02 -20.35 -20.95
N THR A 183 9.20 -21.66 -21.15
CA THR A 183 8.68 -22.37 -22.32
C THR A 183 7.94 -23.63 -21.87
N GLY A 184 6.91 -24.01 -22.64
CA GLY A 184 6.14 -25.23 -22.37
C GLY A 184 4.85 -25.03 -21.56
N HIS A 185 4.53 -23.81 -21.12
CA HIS A 185 3.25 -23.51 -20.47
C HIS A 185 2.27 -22.80 -21.41
N GLY A 186 1.20 -23.50 -21.79
CA GLY A 186 0.06 -22.95 -22.55
C GLY A 186 -1.25 -23.01 -21.76
N GLY A 187 -1.17 -23.24 -20.46
CA GLY A 187 -2.32 -23.46 -19.57
C GLY A 187 -2.83 -22.18 -18.90
N PRO A 188 -3.85 -22.31 -18.02
CA PRO A 188 -4.32 -21.19 -17.20
C PRO A 188 -3.21 -20.68 -16.27
N ARG A 189 -3.37 -19.45 -15.79
CA ARG A 189 -2.47 -18.83 -14.80
C ARG A 189 -2.40 -19.68 -13.53
N VAL A 190 -1.19 -19.89 -13.02
CA VAL A 190 -0.94 -20.64 -11.77
C VAL A 190 -0.13 -19.79 -10.80
N GLN A 191 -0.57 -19.74 -9.55
CA GLN A 191 0.11 -19.02 -8.47
C GLN A 191 0.41 -19.99 -7.33
N VAL A 192 1.65 -20.02 -6.88
CA VAL A 192 2.10 -20.79 -5.72
C VAL A 192 3.10 -20.00 -4.89
N ILE A 193 3.05 -20.14 -3.57
CA ILE A 193 3.99 -19.47 -2.67
C ILE A 193 5.06 -20.49 -2.26
N VAL A 194 6.29 -20.27 -2.70
CA VAL A 194 7.45 -21.12 -2.40
C VAL A 194 8.10 -20.62 -1.10
N PRO A 195 8.18 -21.43 -0.03
CA PRO A 195 8.80 -21.01 1.22
C PRO A 195 10.25 -20.53 1.00
N SER A 196 10.70 -19.50 1.73
CA SER A 196 12.04 -18.93 1.55
C SER A 196 13.18 -19.97 1.59
N PRO A 197 13.20 -20.94 2.53
CA PRO A 197 14.24 -21.99 2.54
C PRO A 197 14.26 -22.85 1.26
N LEU A 198 13.09 -23.09 0.67
CA LEU A 198 12.98 -23.85 -0.58
C LEU A 198 13.41 -23.00 -1.77
N ALA A 199 13.07 -21.71 -1.79
CA ALA A 199 13.52 -20.77 -2.82
C ALA A 199 15.06 -20.61 -2.79
N ASP A 200 15.67 -20.58 -1.60
CA ASP A 200 17.13 -20.54 -1.43
C ASP A 200 17.79 -21.84 -1.92
N ALA A 201 17.20 -22.99 -1.59
CA ALA A 201 17.67 -24.29 -2.08
C ALA A 201 17.58 -24.36 -3.61
N MET A 202 16.47 -23.92 -4.20
CA MET A 202 16.28 -23.81 -5.65
C MET A 202 17.35 -22.92 -6.28
N ARG A 203 17.63 -21.75 -5.70
CA ARG A 203 18.66 -20.85 -6.22
C ARG A 203 20.06 -21.45 -6.16
N ALA A 204 20.38 -22.22 -5.12
CA ALA A 204 21.66 -22.91 -4.99
C ALA A 204 21.86 -24.04 -6.03
N LEU A 205 20.79 -24.48 -6.70
CA LEU A 205 20.88 -25.41 -7.83
C LEU A 205 21.26 -24.73 -9.14
N LEU A 206 20.92 -23.45 -9.31
CA LEU A 206 21.02 -22.70 -10.56
C LEU A 206 22.42 -22.13 -10.82
N SER A 207 23.43 -23.01 -10.92
CA SER A 207 24.83 -22.61 -11.07
C SER A 207 25.36 -22.78 -12.50
N ASP A 208 25.19 -23.96 -13.09
CA ASP A 208 25.95 -24.37 -14.29
C ASP A 208 25.05 -24.80 -15.47
N ASP A 209 23.74 -24.96 -15.25
CA ASP A 209 22.81 -25.45 -16.27
C ASP A 209 22.32 -24.33 -17.21
N ALA A 210 22.02 -24.67 -18.46
CA ALA A 210 21.42 -23.72 -19.40
C ALA A 210 19.90 -23.57 -19.19
N SER A 211 19.24 -24.64 -18.79
CA SER A 211 17.78 -24.68 -18.56
C SER A 211 17.45 -25.70 -17.48
N VAL A 212 16.38 -25.40 -16.72
CA VAL A 212 15.87 -26.21 -15.63
C VAL A 212 14.38 -26.48 -15.81
N GLN A 213 13.92 -27.59 -15.25
CA GLN A 213 12.51 -27.96 -15.26
C GLN A 213 11.85 -27.57 -13.95
N LEU A 214 10.86 -26.68 -14.01
CA LEU A 214 10.00 -26.34 -12.89
C LEU A 214 8.70 -27.13 -13.01
N THR A 215 8.39 -27.89 -11.97
CA THR A 215 7.14 -28.66 -11.86
C THR A 215 6.30 -28.14 -10.70
N VAL A 216 5.05 -27.79 -10.97
CA VAL A 216 4.04 -27.44 -9.96
C VAL A 216 2.93 -28.48 -10.01
N ASP A 217 2.73 -29.20 -8.92
CA ASP A 217 1.68 -30.21 -8.76
C ASP A 217 0.89 -29.91 -7.49
N GLY A 218 -0.23 -29.20 -7.66
CA GLY A 218 -1.06 -28.76 -6.54
C GLY A 218 -0.29 -27.86 -5.58
N ASP A 219 -0.06 -28.35 -4.37
CA ASP A 219 0.67 -27.68 -3.29
C ASP A 219 2.16 -28.06 -3.24
N ARG A 220 2.67 -28.78 -4.24
CA ARG A 220 4.08 -29.15 -4.33
C ARG A 220 4.75 -28.46 -5.50
N VAL A 221 5.95 -27.96 -5.25
CA VAL A 221 6.83 -27.41 -6.28
C VAL A 221 8.16 -28.15 -6.28
N ALA A 222 8.69 -28.41 -7.47
CA ALA A 222 9.98 -29.04 -7.67
C ALA A 222 10.74 -28.33 -8.78
N LEU A 223 12.03 -28.12 -8.57
CA LEU A 223 12.98 -27.62 -9.55
C LEU A 223 14.03 -28.69 -9.80
N GLU A 224 14.18 -29.09 -11.06
CA GLU A 224 15.14 -30.10 -11.50
C GLU A 224 16.17 -29.45 -12.43
N ALA A 225 17.45 -29.63 -12.08
CA ALA A 225 18.62 -29.09 -12.77
C ALA A 225 19.59 -30.25 -13.01
N GLY A 226 19.49 -30.88 -14.20
CA GLY A 226 20.23 -32.10 -14.51
C GLY A 226 19.87 -33.26 -13.58
N ASP A 227 20.84 -33.70 -12.78
CA ASP A 227 20.75 -34.76 -11.77
C ASP A 227 20.45 -34.23 -10.35
N ARG A 228 20.35 -32.91 -10.17
CA ARG A 228 20.05 -32.26 -8.89
C ARG A 228 18.58 -31.81 -8.87
N GLN A 229 17.95 -31.90 -7.69
CA GLN A 229 16.57 -31.44 -7.50
C GLN A 229 16.34 -30.79 -6.14
N ALA A 230 15.45 -29.80 -6.11
CA ALA A 230 14.93 -29.20 -4.88
C ALA A 230 13.40 -29.23 -4.96
N ALA A 231 12.75 -29.87 -4.00
CA ALA A 231 11.30 -30.00 -3.96
C ALA A 231 10.77 -29.80 -2.55
N GLY A 232 9.56 -29.27 -2.44
CA GLY A 232 8.91 -29.06 -1.15
C GLY A 232 7.45 -28.65 -1.31
N GLN A 233 6.83 -28.36 -0.17
CA GLN A 233 5.44 -27.94 -0.09
C GLN A 233 5.35 -26.41 -0.15
N CYS A 234 4.40 -25.91 -0.92
CA CYS A 234 4.03 -24.51 -0.99
C CYS A 234 3.25 -24.09 0.25
N LEU A 235 3.27 -22.79 0.54
CA LEU A 235 2.46 -22.23 1.62
C LEU A 235 0.99 -22.16 1.17
N ASP A 236 0.09 -22.69 2.00
CA ASP A 236 -1.36 -22.69 1.75
C ASP A 236 -2.01 -21.37 2.22
N HIS A 237 -1.58 -20.28 1.57
CA HIS A 237 -2.02 -18.93 1.88
C HIS A 237 -2.21 -18.11 0.60
N ASP A 238 -3.02 -17.07 0.69
CA ASP A 238 -3.16 -16.10 -0.39
C ASP A 238 -2.05 -15.05 -0.32
N PHE A 239 -1.41 -14.78 -1.46
CA PHE A 239 -0.42 -13.71 -1.57
C PHE A 239 -1.10 -12.38 -1.91
N PRO A 240 -0.64 -11.23 -1.38
CA PRO A 240 -1.19 -9.93 -1.74
C PRO A 240 -1.17 -9.64 -3.26
N ASP A 241 -2.20 -8.96 -3.78
CA ASP A 241 -2.27 -8.61 -5.20
C ASP A 241 -1.25 -7.51 -5.57
N TYR A 242 -0.04 -7.95 -5.91
CA TYR A 242 1.10 -7.10 -6.24
C TYR A 242 0.89 -6.29 -7.52
N ARG A 243 0.05 -6.74 -8.46
CA ARG A 243 -0.17 -6.07 -9.75
C ARG A 243 -0.83 -4.70 -9.60
N ARG A 244 -1.55 -4.49 -8.50
CA ARG A 244 -2.14 -3.17 -8.17
C ARG A 244 -1.06 -2.15 -7.81
N LEU A 245 0.07 -2.61 -7.26
CA LEU A 245 1.19 -1.77 -6.84
C LEU A 245 2.16 -1.48 -8.00
N VAL A 246 2.23 -2.34 -9.02
CA VAL A 246 3.01 -2.09 -10.25
C VAL A 246 2.51 -0.86 -11.02
N ARG A 247 1.21 -0.53 -10.90
CA ARG A 247 0.52 0.54 -11.65
C ARG A 247 0.43 1.89 -10.90
N LEU A 248 1.40 2.21 -10.06
CA LEU A 248 1.47 3.54 -9.44
C LEU A 248 1.78 4.61 -10.52
N PRO A 249 1.16 5.80 -10.47
CA PRO A 249 1.42 6.86 -11.43
C PRO A 249 2.90 7.27 -11.39
N ALA A 250 3.51 7.43 -12.56
CA ALA A 250 4.90 7.84 -12.69
C ALA A 250 5.11 9.20 -11.99
N GLY A 251 5.91 9.19 -10.95
CA GLY A 251 6.39 10.40 -10.29
C GLY A 251 7.67 10.94 -10.94
N HIS A 252 8.48 11.67 -10.19
CA HIS A 252 9.76 12.15 -10.67
C HIS A 252 10.72 10.98 -10.88
N ARG A 253 11.32 10.90 -12.08
CA ARG A 253 12.32 9.89 -12.45
C ARG A 253 13.71 10.49 -12.33
N ALA A 254 14.58 9.84 -11.56
CA ALA A 254 15.98 10.21 -11.44
C ALA A 254 16.87 9.04 -11.86
N PHE A 255 17.89 9.32 -12.67
CA PHE A 255 18.87 8.33 -13.08
C PHE A 255 20.04 8.35 -12.10
N ILE A 256 20.41 7.18 -11.59
CA ILE A 256 21.52 7.05 -10.65
C ILE A 256 22.58 6.11 -11.20
N ASP A 257 23.85 6.44 -10.93
CA ASP A 257 24.96 5.50 -11.05
C ASP A 257 24.95 4.58 -9.82
N VAL A 258 24.82 3.27 -10.01
CA VAL A 258 24.61 2.32 -8.92
C VAL A 258 25.80 2.31 -7.96
N ARG A 259 27.02 2.39 -8.49
CA ARG A 259 28.24 2.30 -7.68
C ARG A 259 28.42 3.56 -6.84
N ALA A 260 28.34 4.73 -7.48
CA ALA A 260 28.48 6.01 -6.79
C ALA A 260 27.35 6.23 -5.78
N PHE A 261 26.11 5.89 -6.15
CA PHE A 261 24.96 6.04 -5.26
C PHE A 261 25.02 5.04 -4.09
N ARG A 262 25.42 3.80 -4.33
CA ARG A 262 25.63 2.83 -3.24
C ARG A 262 26.70 3.31 -2.26
N GLU A 263 27.83 3.81 -2.75
CA GLU A 263 28.89 4.36 -1.89
C GLU A 263 28.38 5.56 -1.09
N ALA A 264 27.58 6.43 -1.70
CA ALA A 264 26.94 7.55 -1.02
C ALA A 264 25.93 7.10 0.04
N VAL A 265 25.16 6.04 -0.21
CA VAL A 265 24.26 5.44 0.77
C VAL A 265 25.02 4.70 1.85
N GLU A 266 26.18 4.08 1.60
CA GLU A 266 26.97 3.34 2.59
C GLU A 266 27.78 4.26 3.51
N THR A 267 28.30 5.37 2.99
CA THR A 267 29.15 6.33 3.72
C THR A 267 28.38 7.56 4.21
N GLY A 268 27.22 7.82 3.63
CA GLY A 268 26.40 8.98 3.93
C GLY A 268 25.71 8.91 5.29
N PRO A 269 25.07 10.02 5.71
CA PRO A 269 24.48 10.16 7.02
C PRO A 269 23.34 9.16 7.27
N VAL A 270 23.16 8.81 8.54
CA VAL A 270 22.12 7.89 9.02
C VAL A 270 21.22 8.65 9.99
N ARG A 271 19.90 8.53 9.82
CA ARG A 271 18.93 8.93 10.84
C ARG A 271 18.40 7.70 11.55
N ALA A 272 18.49 7.67 12.87
CA ALA A 272 17.83 6.63 13.65
C ALA A 272 16.30 6.86 13.60
N SER A 273 15.53 5.83 13.25
CA SER A 273 14.09 5.90 13.41
C SER A 273 13.74 5.92 14.91
N GLU A 274 13.08 6.98 15.38
CA GLU A 274 12.41 6.92 16.68
C GLU A 274 11.32 5.85 16.62
N VAL A 275 11.33 4.96 17.60
CA VAL A 275 10.59 3.71 17.64
C VAL A 275 9.09 3.95 17.42
N ARG A 276 8.48 3.31 16.41
CA ARG A 276 7.02 3.15 16.37
C ARG A 276 6.63 1.80 16.96
N GLU A 277 5.69 1.86 17.90
CA GLU A 277 5.12 0.82 18.78
C GLU A 277 4.38 -0.34 18.05
N GLN A 278 4.88 -0.87 16.93
CA GLN A 278 4.28 -2.06 16.32
C GLN A 278 5.24 -3.24 16.12
N ASP A 279 6.52 -3.01 15.78
CA ASP A 279 7.48 -4.11 15.56
C ASP A 279 8.78 -4.04 16.40
N GLY A 280 9.00 -2.97 17.18
CA GLY A 280 10.12 -2.90 18.15
C GLY A 280 11.55 -2.87 17.57
N VAL A 281 11.72 -2.83 16.24
CA VAL A 281 13.04 -2.79 15.59
C VAL A 281 13.40 -1.36 15.20
N SER A 282 14.46 -0.83 15.83
CA SER A 282 15.13 0.39 15.37
C SER A 282 15.80 0.12 14.03
N CYS A 283 15.55 0.97 13.03
CA CYS A 283 16.21 0.89 11.73
C CYS A 283 16.91 2.19 11.37
N ASP A 284 18.02 2.04 10.64
CA ASP A 284 18.78 3.13 10.07
C ASP A 284 18.07 3.65 8.83
N LEU A 285 17.79 4.95 8.79
CA LEU A 285 17.11 5.61 7.68
C LEU A 285 18.11 6.40 6.83
N SER A 286 17.95 6.30 5.51
CA SER A 286 18.58 7.18 4.54
C SER A 286 17.55 8.20 4.05
N VAL A 287 17.85 9.48 4.21
CA VAL A 287 17.01 10.58 3.71
C VAL A 287 17.50 10.97 2.32
N LEU A 288 16.63 10.80 1.34
CA LEU A 288 16.91 11.10 -0.06
C LEU A 288 16.25 12.42 -0.44
N LYS A 289 17.03 13.31 -1.05
CA LYS A 289 16.55 14.52 -1.72
C LYS A 289 16.72 14.38 -3.22
N VAL A 290 15.69 14.74 -3.98
CA VAL A 290 15.74 14.81 -5.43
C VAL A 290 15.81 16.26 -5.85
N ALA A 291 16.93 16.68 -6.42
CA ALA A 291 17.08 18.02 -6.95
C ALA A 291 16.31 18.18 -8.27
N ALA A 292 15.99 19.44 -8.63
CA ALA A 292 15.24 19.76 -9.85
C ALA A 292 15.98 19.38 -11.15
N ASP A 293 17.28 19.15 -11.08
CA ASP A 293 18.13 18.65 -12.18
C ASP A 293 18.13 17.11 -12.29
N GLY A 294 17.39 16.41 -11.41
CA GLY A 294 17.27 14.96 -11.37
C GLY A 294 18.40 14.24 -10.61
N VAL A 295 19.27 14.97 -9.90
CA VAL A 295 20.31 14.37 -9.06
C VAL A 295 19.72 13.96 -7.71
N VAL A 296 20.02 12.74 -7.27
CA VAL A 296 19.61 12.23 -5.96
C VAL A 296 20.79 12.31 -4.99
N THR A 297 20.58 12.98 -3.87
CA THR A 297 21.59 13.14 -2.80
C THR A 297 21.09 12.56 -1.48
N VAL A 298 22.00 11.94 -0.73
CA VAL A 298 21.77 11.53 0.66
C VAL A 298 22.09 12.73 1.56
N CYS A 299 21.10 13.24 2.29
CA CYS A 299 21.21 14.50 3.03
C CYS A 299 21.31 14.29 4.56
N GLU A 300 22.10 15.14 5.22
CA GLU A 300 22.03 15.37 6.67
C GLU A 300 20.85 16.30 6.99
N ASP A 301 20.38 16.26 8.24
CA ASP A 301 19.26 17.06 8.71
C ASP A 301 19.52 18.56 8.47
N GLY A 302 18.69 19.18 7.64
CA GLY A 302 18.91 20.55 7.18
C GLY A 302 17.99 20.95 6.04
N ASP A 303 17.06 21.85 6.39
CA ASP A 303 16.00 22.48 5.60
C ASP A 303 14.68 21.71 5.43
N ASP A 304 13.62 22.42 5.80
CA ASP A 304 12.19 22.09 5.83
C ASP A 304 11.61 21.97 4.40
N ASP A 305 12.32 21.28 3.50
CA ASP A 305 11.88 21.04 2.13
C ASP A 305 10.93 19.85 2.08
N GLN A 306 9.74 20.09 1.52
CA GLN A 306 8.63 19.12 1.41
C GLN A 306 8.92 17.91 0.51
N ASP A 307 10.13 17.79 -0.04
CA ASP A 307 10.51 16.80 -1.06
C ASP A 307 11.49 15.71 -0.54
N HIS A 308 11.67 15.60 0.78
CA HIS A 308 12.49 14.54 1.37
C HIS A 308 11.74 13.20 1.45
N VAL A 309 12.42 12.12 1.05
CA VAL A 309 11.92 10.75 1.17
C VAL A 309 12.87 9.95 2.06
N ALA A 310 12.38 9.53 3.23
CA ALA A 310 13.14 8.67 4.13
C ALA A 310 12.80 7.20 3.89
N VAL A 311 13.82 6.36 3.72
CA VAL A 311 13.68 4.91 3.54
C VAL A 311 14.65 4.16 4.44
N ASN A 312 14.32 2.92 4.78
CA ASN A 312 15.24 2.04 5.49
C ASN A 312 16.50 1.80 4.65
N ARG A 313 17.67 2.13 5.21
CA ARG A 313 18.99 2.06 4.56
C ARG A 313 19.35 0.64 4.16
N GLU A 314 19.10 -0.34 5.03
CA GLU A 314 19.36 -1.75 4.75
C GLU A 314 18.56 -2.21 3.54
N PHE A 315 17.27 -1.85 3.49
CA PHE A 315 16.39 -2.24 2.39
C PHE A 315 16.79 -1.57 1.07
N LEU A 316 17.23 -0.31 1.12
CA LEU A 316 17.78 0.39 -0.03
C LEU A 316 19.06 -0.28 -0.55
N LEU A 317 19.99 -0.62 0.34
CA LEU A 317 21.22 -1.31 -0.04
C LEU A 317 20.95 -2.70 -0.63
N HIS A 318 19.99 -3.46 -0.09
CA HIS A 318 19.59 -4.74 -0.67
C HIS A 318 19.00 -4.57 -2.07
N ALA A 319 18.16 -3.57 -2.29
CA ALA A 319 17.60 -3.29 -3.61
C ALA A 319 18.68 -2.86 -4.63
N LEU A 320 19.68 -2.07 -4.19
CA LEU A 320 20.83 -1.70 -5.03
C LEU A 320 21.73 -2.91 -5.33
N ALA A 321 21.96 -3.80 -4.36
CA ALA A 321 22.73 -5.03 -4.57
C ALA A 321 22.01 -6.01 -5.51
N ALA A 322 20.68 -6.11 -5.40
CA ALA A 322 19.82 -6.92 -6.26
C ALA A 322 19.84 -6.48 -7.73
N ALA A 323 20.18 -5.22 -8.01
CA ALA A 323 20.38 -4.75 -9.38
C ALA A 323 21.63 -5.35 -10.06
N GLY A 324 22.52 -6.00 -9.31
CA GLY A 324 23.71 -6.68 -9.82
C GLY A 324 24.79 -5.71 -10.32
N ALA A 325 25.63 -6.17 -11.26
CA ALA A 325 26.75 -5.42 -11.82
C ALA A 325 26.35 -4.33 -12.84
N ARG A 326 25.18 -3.71 -12.67
CA ARG A 326 24.66 -2.68 -13.58
C ARG A 326 25.17 -1.32 -13.17
N ASP A 327 25.49 -0.50 -14.15
CA ASP A 327 26.00 0.84 -13.90
C ASP A 327 24.89 1.85 -13.60
N GLN A 328 23.67 1.66 -14.12
CA GLN A 328 22.57 2.64 -13.98
C GLN A 328 21.22 2.04 -13.58
N LEU A 329 20.50 2.76 -12.71
CA LEU A 329 19.12 2.49 -12.30
C LEU A 329 18.26 3.75 -12.37
N ILE A 330 16.94 3.54 -12.36
CA ILE A 330 15.94 4.62 -12.31
C ILE A 330 15.27 4.58 -10.94
N LEU A 331 15.34 5.69 -10.21
CA LEU A 331 14.55 5.93 -9.01
C LEU A 331 13.29 6.71 -9.38
N GLU A 332 12.13 6.18 -9.03
CA GLU A 332 10.82 6.80 -9.23
C GLU A 332 10.25 7.24 -7.87
N PHE A 333 10.09 8.56 -7.72
CA PHE A 333 9.61 9.21 -6.50
C PHE A 333 8.22 9.79 -6.70
N GLY A 334 7.27 9.39 -5.85
CA GLY A 334 5.95 10.04 -5.76
C GLY A 334 5.95 11.19 -4.73
N THR A 335 4.85 11.32 -4.00
CA THR A 335 4.80 12.18 -2.80
C THR A 335 5.70 11.62 -1.69
N PRO A 336 6.06 12.37 -0.64
CA PRO A 336 6.87 11.86 0.50
C PRO A 336 6.30 10.61 1.20
N THR A 337 5.01 10.36 1.02
CA THR A 337 4.28 9.20 1.54
C THR A 337 4.05 8.08 0.51
N ALA A 338 4.47 8.28 -0.74
CA ALA A 338 4.35 7.30 -1.81
C ALA A 338 5.56 6.35 -1.81
N PRO A 339 5.39 5.09 -2.22
CA PRO A 339 6.49 4.14 -2.34
C PRO A 339 7.59 4.66 -3.28
N LEU A 340 8.85 4.47 -2.89
CA LEU A 340 10.01 4.64 -3.77
C LEU A 340 10.12 3.40 -4.65
N ALA A 341 10.04 3.56 -5.96
CA ALA A 341 10.28 2.46 -6.90
C ALA A 341 11.69 2.56 -7.49
N ILE A 342 12.38 1.43 -7.53
CA ILE A 342 13.74 1.26 -8.06
C ILE A 342 13.60 0.33 -9.26
N ARG A 343 13.71 0.90 -10.47
CA ARG A 343 13.53 0.19 -11.73
C ARG A 343 14.85 0.03 -12.45
N ARG A 344 14.93 -1.04 -13.23
CA ARG A 344 16.04 -1.25 -14.15
C ARG A 344 15.79 -0.52 -15.47
N THR A 345 16.87 -0.08 -16.10
CA THR A 345 16.82 0.59 -17.42
C THR A 345 16.59 -0.38 -18.57
N ASP A 346 16.91 -1.67 -18.38
CA ASP A 346 16.84 -2.72 -19.39
C ASP A 346 15.51 -3.49 -19.39
N THR A 347 14.80 -3.51 -18.26
CA THR A 347 13.60 -4.33 -18.03
C THR A 347 12.63 -3.59 -17.11
N GLU A 348 11.51 -3.10 -17.67
CA GLU A 348 10.50 -2.37 -16.88
C GLU A 348 9.77 -3.25 -15.87
N ASP A 349 9.70 -4.56 -16.15
CA ASP A 349 8.97 -5.55 -15.36
C ASP A 349 9.73 -6.04 -14.11
N THR A 350 11.03 -5.73 -14.00
CA THR A 350 11.83 -6.01 -12.80
C THR A 350 12.04 -4.73 -12.00
N PHE A 351 11.51 -4.69 -10.79
CA PHE A 351 11.60 -3.51 -9.93
C PHE A 351 11.54 -3.88 -8.45
N SER A 352 12.10 -3.01 -7.62
CA SER A 352 11.94 -3.04 -6.16
C SER A 352 11.14 -1.83 -5.72
N MET A 353 10.32 -1.96 -4.68
CA MET A 353 9.61 -0.87 -4.03
C MET A 353 9.92 -0.85 -2.55
N LEU A 354 10.14 0.34 -2.01
CA LEU A 354 10.37 0.59 -0.60
C LEU A 354 9.29 1.55 -0.10
N MET A 355 8.63 1.19 1.00
CA MET A 355 7.69 2.08 1.67
C MET A 355 8.46 3.17 2.42
N PRO A 356 8.09 4.46 2.26
CA PRO A 356 8.76 5.53 2.98
C PRO A 356 8.40 5.49 4.47
N VAL A 357 9.36 5.88 5.30
CA VAL A 357 9.16 6.10 6.73
C VAL A 357 8.79 7.56 6.93
N ARG A 358 7.70 7.81 7.67
CA ARG A 358 7.32 9.18 8.02
C ARG A 358 8.35 9.73 9.01
N LEU A 359 9.03 10.80 8.62
CA LEU A 359 9.80 11.62 9.54
C LEU A 359 8.81 12.41 10.39
N GLU A 360 8.87 12.24 11.71
CA GLU A 360 8.22 13.18 12.63
C GLU A 360 9.14 14.40 12.76
N ASN A 361 8.57 15.59 12.51
CA ASN A 361 9.23 16.89 12.69
C ASN A 361 9.16 17.33 14.14
#